data_AF-G8M1J7-F1
#
_entry.id   AF-G8M1J7-F1
#
_cell.length_a   1.000
_cell.length_b   1.000
_cell.length_c   1.000
_cell.angle_alpha   90.00
_cell.angle_beta   90.00
_cell.angle_gamma   90.00
#
_symmetry.space_group_name_H-M   'P 1'
#
loop_
_entity.id
_entity.type
_entity.pdbx_description
1 polymer ?
#
loop_
_entity_poly.entity_id
_entity_poly.type
_entity_poly.pdbx_seq_one_letter_code
_entity_poly.pdbx_strand_id
1 'polypeptide(L)' 'MEIKAVVDRIENGYAILKSEDYEMEICIPADDSDNRYFEGENITLLLNGNVENNG' A
#
# COMPACT_ATOMS: atom_id res chain seq x y z
N MET A 1 -10.62 0.08 8.66
CA MET A 1 -9.80 -1.14 8.88
C MET A 1 -8.35 -0.73 8.72
N GLU A 2 -7.45 -1.27 9.53
CA GLU A 2 -6.02 -0.99 9.46
C GLU A 2 -5.29 -2.24 8.94
N ILE A 3 -4.35 -2.07 8.01
CA ILE A 3 -3.48 -3.13 7.52
C ILE A 3 -2.04 -2.68 7.69
N LYS A 4 -1.24 -3.49 8.38
CA LYS A 4 0.21 -3.31 8.44
C LYS A 4 0.86 -4.05 7.29
N ALA A 5 1.81 -3.39 6.63
CA ALA A 5 2.51 -3.93 5.49
C ALA A 5 3.93 -3.38 5.40
N VAL A 6 4.79 -4.13 4.72
CA VAL A 6 6.16 -3.72 4.40
C VAL A 6 6.29 -3.51 2.90
N VAL A 7 7.01 -2.47 2.50
CA VAL A 7 7.38 -2.26 1.09
C VAL A 7 8.34 -3.37 0.67
N ASP A 8 7.89 -4.26 -0.21
CA ASP A 8 8.70 -5.37 -0.73
C ASP A 8 9.59 -4.92 -1.89
N ARG A 9 9.03 -4.13 -2.81
CA ARG A 9 9.74 -3.60 -3.98
C ARG A 9 8.97 -2.45 -4.62
N ILE A 10 9.67 -1.66 -5.44
CA ILE A 10 9.09 -0.60 -6.26
C ILE A 10 9.39 -0.94 -7.72
N GLU A 11 8.33 -1.08 -8.53
CA GLU A 11 8.45 -1.40 -9.95
C GLU A 11 7.34 -0.75 -10.77
N ASN A 12 7.69 -0.30 -11.98
CA ASN A 12 6.73 0.26 -12.94
C ASN A 12 5.85 1.42 -12.41
N GLY A 13 6.37 2.24 -11.49
CA GLY A 13 5.61 3.34 -10.88
C GLY A 13 4.62 2.90 -9.78
N TYR A 14 4.85 1.72 -9.20
CA TYR A 14 4.06 1.18 -8.10
C TYR A 14 4.95 0.68 -6.98
N ALA A 15 4.52 0.90 -5.73
CA ALA A 15 5.07 0.21 -4.57
C ALA A 15 4.24 -1.04 -4.29
N ILE A 16 4.92 -2.18 -4.21
CA ILE A 16 4.35 -3.46 -3.86
C ILE A 16 4.56 -3.67 -2.37
N LEU A 17 3.45 -3.77 -1.63
CA LEU A 17 3.44 -3.95 -0.19
C LEU A 17 3.03 -5.39 0.15
N LYS A 18 3.73 -6.01 1.08
CA LYS A 18 3.33 -7.31 1.67
C LYS A 18 2.68 -7.08 3.01
N SER A 19 1.45 -7.54 3.17
CA SER A 19 0.78 -7.44 4.47
C SER A 19 1.43 -8.38 5.48
N GLU A 20 1.55 -7.90 6.72
CA GLU A 20 2.06 -8.72 7.84
C GLU A 20 0.96 -9.61 8.42
N ASP A 21 -0.28 -9.12 8.42
CA ASP A 21 -1.42 -9.78 9.05
C ASP A 21 -2.21 -10.68 8.08
N TYR A 22 -2.02 -10.48 6.78
CA TYR A 22 -2.76 -11.15 5.72
C TYR A 22 -1.81 -11.69 4.64
N GLU A 23 -2.10 -12.87 4.10
CA GLU A 23 -1.37 -13.43 2.94
C GLU A 23 -1.79 -12.72 1.64
N MET A 24 -1.53 -11.41 1.55
CA MET A 24 -1.88 -10.59 0.39
C MET A 24 -0.79 -9.60 0.03
N GLU A 25 -0.68 -9.32 -1.27
CA GLU A 25 0.09 -8.21 -1.80
C GLU A 25 -0.85 -7.03 -2.13
N ILE A 26 -0.39 -5.82 -1.83
CA ILE A 26 -1.12 -4.57 -2.07
C ILE A 26 -0.26 -3.70 -2.98
N CYS A 27 -0.82 -3.31 -4.12
CA CYS A 27 -0.15 -2.46 -5.10
C CYS A 27 -0.69 -1.05 -4.99
N ILE A 28 0.18 -0.09 -4.67
CA ILE A 28 -0.17 1.34 -4.60
C ILE A 28 0.66 2.15 -5.59
N PRO A 29 0.09 3.17 -6.24
CA PRO A 29 0.86 4.07 -7.09
C PRO A 29 2.00 4.71 -6.30
N ALA A 30 3.22 4.59 -6.82
CA ALA A 30 4.40 5.23 -6.30
C ALA A 30 4.93 6.14 -7.41
N ASP A 31 4.71 7.44 -7.27
CA ASP A 31 5.35 8.40 -8.14
C ASP A 31 6.85 8.42 -7.81
N ASP A 32 7.68 8.04 -8.78
CA ASP A 32 9.14 7.98 -8.64
C ASP A 32 9.74 9.34 -8.22
N SER A 33 9.01 10.44 -8.42
CA SER A 33 9.45 11.77 -8.01
C SER A 33 9.16 12.12 -6.55
N ASP A 34 8.24 11.43 -5.89
CA ASP A 34 7.73 11.80 -4.56
C ASP A 34 8.56 11.17 -3.42
N ASN A 35 9.44 10.21 -3.73
CA ASN A 35 10.37 9.57 -2.78
C ASN A 35 9.69 9.15 -1.45
N ARG A 36 8.40 8.80 -1.52
CA ARG A 36 7.52 8.53 -0.37
C ARG A 36 7.64 7.12 0.18
N TYR A 37 8.16 6.21 -0.64
CA TYR A 37 8.20 4.79 -0.33
C TYR A 37 9.63 4.29 -0.51
N PHE A 38 10.11 3.52 0.45
CA PHE A 38 11.42 2.89 0.40
C PHE A 38 11.30 1.39 0.65
N GLU A 39 12.06 0.58 -0.07
CA GLU A 39 12.11 -0.87 0.16
C GLU A 39 12.47 -1.18 1.62
N GLY A 40 11.70 -2.08 2.25
CA GLY A 40 11.83 -2.43 3.67
C GLY A 40 11.13 -1.48 4.65
N GLU A 41 10.49 -0.40 4.17
CA GLU A 41 9.72 0.52 5.01
C GLU A 41 8.43 -0.13 5.52
N ASN A 42 8.09 0.16 6.79
CA ASN A 42 6.83 -0.27 7.39
C ASN A 42 5.75 0.79 7.16
N ILE A 43 4.62 0.38 6.59
CA ILE A 43 3.51 1.24 6.23
C ILE A 43 2.22 0.73 6.87
N THR A 44 1.43 1.66 7.39
CA THR A 44 0.09 1.40 7.88
C THR A 44 -0.93 1.94 6.88
N LEU A 45 -1.71 1.05 6.28
CA LEU A 45 -2.82 1.39 5.39
C LEU A 45 -4.11 1.50 6.20
N LEU A 46 -4.73 2.67 6.17
CA LEU A 46 -6.06 2.90 6.72
C LEU A 46 -7.12 2.80 5.63
N LEU A 47 -7.82 1.67 5.59
CA LEU A 47 -9.02 1.48 4.78
C LEU A 47 -10.20 2.19 5.45
N ASN A 48 -10.47 3.41 4.98
CA ASN A 48 -11.69 4.13 5.32
C ASN A 48 -12.78 3.75 4.33
N GLY A 49 -13.75 2.96 4.77
CA GLY A 49 -14.91 2.62 3.95
C GLY A 49 -15.77 3.86 3.73
N ASN A 50 -15.59 4.54 2.60
CA ASN A 50 -16.61 5.46 2.13
C ASN A 50 -17.64 4.61 1.37
N VAL A 51 -18.81 4.41 1.96
CA VAL A 51 -19.93 3.76 1.28
C VAL A 51 -20.43 4.74 0.22
N GLU A 52 -19.83 4.72 -0.96
CA GLU A 52 -20.46 5.32 -2.15
C GLU A 52 -21.65 4.44 -2.52
N ASN A 53 -22.79 4.79 -1.95
CA ASN A 53 -24.09 4.24 -2.29
C ASN A 53 -24.44 4.76 -3.70
N ASN A 54 -23.91 4.11 -4.74
CA ASN A 54 -24.36 4.30 -6.11
C ASN A 54 -25.72 3.61 -6.21
N GLY A 55 -26.77 4.40 -5.96
CA GLY A 55 -28.17 3.96 -5.87
C GLY A 55 -28.79 3.47 -7.18
#